data_AF-W9K7D4-F1
#
_entry.id   AF-W9K7D4-F1
#
_cell.length_a   1.000
_cell.length_b   1.000
_cell.length_c   1.000
_cell.angle_alpha   90.00
_cell.angle_beta   90.00
_cell.angle_gamma   90.00
#
_symmetry.space_group_name_H-M   'P 1'
#
loop_
_entity.id
_entity.type
_entity.pdbx_description
1 polymer ?
#
loop_
_entity_poly.entity_id
_entity_poly.type
_entity_poly.pdbx_seq_one_letter_code
_entity_poly.pdbx_strand_id
1 'polypeptide(L)'
;MFPAAAPSIYQSPKCFVSYGTMGYLDTKQAPRKGKPWTAVMSLDFIHKVDLILPSEAYDAACQQLSNAQNAPRYSKVVMSLGDILQGDFFTEYIKKGDIMMLSEGQTAVSTLFTLREGILTMFVDKETYERAGLVGKPYGAKGGRGSKPRWVVTYNLRDPSMLRGHKGYDRLIYACKSVFTQPMTWLFCNSTTQTPNPDPLQKFSPTACTSTSNISQDIAVLQPSLDVDPEVLSENDRESLEYFATEVYEWLSLIRLGSSRVEPRDSIDPYLSRYSVPGDDPKESKVCKLSWEGFMSAQWLRGLLMDVLVACPSRAWVSLSATSFSRSVSGNSDDLTILRPPSAAGRYLMWETKSSD
;
A
#
# COMPACT_ATOMS: atom_id res chain seq x y z
N MET A 1 -9.37 36.33 -1.14
CA MET A 1 -8.83 35.00 -0.79
C MET A 1 -9.80 34.40 0.21
N PHE A 2 -10.65 33.46 -0.23
CA PHE A 2 -11.57 32.80 0.70
C PHE A 2 -10.75 31.91 1.65
N PRO A 3 -10.97 31.97 2.97
CA PRO A 3 -10.31 31.06 3.89
C PRO A 3 -10.69 29.62 3.53
N ALA A 4 -9.70 28.74 3.41
CA ALA A 4 -9.94 27.32 3.20
C ALA A 4 -10.84 26.80 4.34
N ALA A 5 -11.89 26.06 3.99
CA ALA A 5 -12.79 25.45 4.97
C ALA A 5 -11.98 24.58 5.95
N ALA A 6 -12.33 24.65 7.24
CA ALA A 6 -11.69 23.83 8.26
C ALA A 6 -11.83 22.33 7.89
N PRO A 7 -10.74 21.55 7.94
CA PRO A 7 -10.80 20.14 7.60
C PRO A 7 -11.75 19.41 8.54
N SER A 8 -12.80 18.80 7.96
CA SER A 8 -13.70 17.87 8.64
C SER A 8 -12.98 16.55 8.89
N ILE A 9 -13.34 15.83 9.97
CA ILE A 9 -12.95 14.43 10.22
C ILE A 9 -13.43 13.51 9.06
N TYR A 10 -14.40 13.99 8.27
CA TYR A 10 -14.92 13.36 7.06
C TYR A 10 -14.36 14.00 5.78
N GLN A 11 -13.10 14.45 5.76
CA GLN A 11 -12.49 14.76 4.47
C GLN A 11 -12.42 13.46 3.65
N SER A 12 -13.13 13.46 2.52
CA SER A 12 -13.10 12.35 1.59
C SER A 12 -11.67 12.16 1.10
N PRO A 13 -11.17 10.90 1.05
CA PRO A 13 -9.91 10.60 0.39
C PRO A 13 -9.93 11.18 -1.02
N LYS A 14 -8.83 11.80 -1.43
CA LYS A 14 -8.71 12.30 -2.81
C LYS A 14 -8.16 11.16 -3.66
N CYS A 15 -8.88 10.85 -4.74
CA CYS A 15 -8.39 9.99 -5.80
C CYS A 15 -7.77 10.86 -6.90
N PHE A 16 -6.53 10.58 -7.27
CA PHE A 16 -5.83 11.23 -8.36
C PHE A 16 -5.69 10.25 -9.52
N VAL A 17 -6.09 10.68 -10.70
CA VAL A 17 -5.92 9.91 -11.95
C VAL A 17 -4.66 10.38 -12.66
N SER A 18 -3.90 9.46 -13.23
CA SER A 18 -2.74 9.75 -14.07
C SER A 18 -2.70 8.79 -15.26
N TYR A 19 -2.69 9.36 -16.47
CA TYR A 19 -2.43 8.63 -17.71
C TYR A 19 -1.01 8.93 -18.19
N GLY A 20 -0.29 7.93 -18.69
CA GLY A 20 1.07 8.14 -19.15
C GLY A 20 1.67 6.97 -19.89
N THR A 21 2.96 7.09 -20.18
CA THR A 21 3.77 6.02 -20.79
C THR A 21 4.88 5.62 -19.83
N MET A 22 4.96 4.32 -19.53
CA MET A 22 6.06 3.69 -18.83
C MET A 22 7.34 3.76 -19.68
N GLY A 23 8.47 4.02 -19.03
CA GLY A 23 9.77 3.87 -19.67
C GLY A 23 10.05 2.41 -20.07
N TYR A 24 11.11 2.22 -20.87
CA TYR A 24 11.56 0.88 -21.27
C TYR A 24 11.76 -0.03 -20.05
N LEU A 25 11.21 -1.24 -20.12
CA LEU A 25 11.29 -2.25 -19.07
C LEU A 25 12.56 -3.08 -19.28
N ASP A 26 13.61 -2.79 -18.51
CA ASP A 26 14.78 -3.66 -18.42
C ASP A 26 14.59 -4.64 -17.25
N THR A 27 14.53 -5.93 -17.55
CA THR A 27 14.40 -7.01 -16.56
C THR A 27 15.60 -7.09 -15.61
N LYS A 28 16.76 -6.55 -15.99
CA LYS A 28 17.96 -6.48 -15.14
C LYS A 28 17.98 -5.25 -14.25
N GLN A 29 17.26 -4.19 -14.63
CA GLN A 29 17.21 -2.94 -13.88
C GLN A 29 15.80 -2.36 -13.86
N ALA A 30 14.98 -2.83 -12.92
CA ALA A 30 13.64 -2.33 -12.69
C ALA A 30 13.63 -0.78 -12.53
N PRO A 31 12.92 -0.03 -13.39
CA PRO A 31 12.71 1.41 -13.24
C PRO A 31 12.42 1.88 -11.80
N ARG A 32 13.04 3.00 -11.44
CA ARG A 32 12.90 3.64 -10.11
C ARG A 32 12.41 5.09 -10.18
N LYS A 33 12.41 5.69 -11.37
CA LYS A 33 12.08 7.09 -11.59
C LYS A 33 10.81 7.18 -12.43
N GLY A 34 10.06 8.25 -12.23
CA GLY A 34 8.80 8.49 -12.92
C GLY A 34 7.65 7.61 -12.43
N LYS A 35 6.43 8.03 -12.76
CA LYS A 35 5.23 7.22 -12.56
C LYS A 35 5.20 6.08 -13.60
N PRO A 36 4.65 4.89 -13.25
CA PRO A 36 3.99 4.57 -11.98
C PRO A 36 4.96 4.17 -10.85
N TRP A 37 6.25 4.01 -11.12
CA TRP A 37 7.24 3.43 -10.18
C TRP A 37 7.40 4.22 -8.89
N THR A 38 7.44 5.55 -8.97
CA THR A 38 7.53 6.39 -7.77
C THR A 38 6.27 6.32 -6.91
N ALA A 39 5.10 6.12 -7.51
CA ALA A 39 3.84 5.96 -6.77
C ALA A 39 3.81 4.61 -6.04
N VAL A 40 4.21 3.53 -6.73
CA VAL A 40 4.37 2.20 -6.12
C VAL A 40 5.32 2.25 -4.91
N MET A 41 6.49 2.89 -5.06
CA MET A 41 7.48 3.01 -3.98
C MET A 41 7.08 3.95 -2.85
N SER A 42 6.03 4.76 -3.04
CA SER A 42 5.50 5.65 -2.00
C SER A 42 4.47 4.98 -1.10
N LEU A 43 3.99 3.78 -1.46
CA LEU A 43 3.08 3.02 -0.62
C LEU A 43 3.81 2.40 0.57
N ASP A 44 3.16 2.46 1.73
CA ASP A 44 3.68 1.95 2.98
C ASP A 44 2.74 0.92 3.58
N PHE A 45 3.31 -0.10 4.23
CA PHE A 45 2.56 -1.09 4.98
C PHE A 45 1.42 -1.70 4.14
N ILE A 46 1.77 -2.35 3.02
CA ILE A 46 0.77 -2.88 2.09
C ILE A 46 0.11 -4.10 2.74
N HIS A 47 -1.22 -4.06 2.81
CA HIS A 47 -2.03 -5.13 3.39
C HIS A 47 -2.53 -6.12 2.33
N LYS A 48 -3.02 -5.60 1.21
CA LYS A 48 -3.66 -6.38 0.17
C LYS A 48 -3.18 -5.97 -1.21
N VAL A 49 -2.99 -6.95 -2.08
CA VAL A 49 -2.66 -6.74 -3.49
C VAL A 49 -3.57 -7.63 -4.34
N ASP A 50 -4.23 -7.05 -5.34
CA ASP A 50 -5.10 -7.74 -6.28
C ASP A 50 -4.54 -7.56 -7.71
N LEU A 51 -4.30 -8.66 -8.40
CA LEU A 51 -3.94 -8.70 -9.82
C LEU A 51 -5.13 -9.23 -10.61
N ILE A 52 -5.56 -8.49 -11.62
CA ILE A 52 -6.61 -8.87 -12.56
C ILE A 52 -6.04 -8.84 -13.98
N LEU A 53 -6.24 -9.92 -14.71
CA LEU A 53 -5.78 -10.07 -16.09
C LEU A 53 -6.74 -10.99 -16.88
N PRO A 54 -6.76 -10.92 -18.22
CA PRO A 54 -7.49 -11.87 -19.06
C PRO A 54 -7.04 -13.30 -18.82
N SER A 55 -7.97 -14.28 -18.86
CA SER A 55 -7.65 -15.70 -18.66
C SER A 55 -6.52 -16.19 -19.57
N GLU A 56 -6.39 -15.65 -20.79
CA GLU A 56 -5.36 -16.05 -21.76
C GLU A 56 -3.94 -15.62 -21.34
N ALA A 57 -3.81 -14.62 -20.47
CA ALA A 57 -2.53 -14.13 -19.96
C ALA A 57 -2.12 -14.80 -18.64
N TYR A 58 -2.99 -15.63 -18.06
CA TYR A 58 -2.82 -16.21 -16.74
C TYR A 58 -1.64 -17.17 -16.65
N ASP A 59 -1.55 -18.14 -17.57
CA ASP A 59 -0.50 -19.16 -17.53
C ASP A 59 0.90 -18.55 -17.62
N ALA A 60 1.07 -17.58 -18.53
CA ALA A 60 2.32 -16.85 -18.69
C ALA A 60 2.70 -16.07 -17.41
N ALA A 61 1.72 -15.38 -16.80
CA ALA A 61 1.92 -14.67 -15.54
C ALA A 61 2.30 -15.64 -14.42
N CYS A 62 1.55 -16.73 -14.22
CA CYS A 62 1.83 -17.70 -13.16
C CYS A 62 3.20 -18.38 -13.32
N GLN A 63 3.59 -18.73 -14.55
CA GLN A 63 4.92 -19.29 -14.81
C GLN A 63 6.01 -18.30 -14.39
N GLN A 64 5.90 -17.03 -14.77
CA GLN A 64 6.88 -16.01 -14.37
C GLN A 64 6.90 -15.80 -12.85
N LEU A 65 5.73 -15.70 -12.21
CA LEU A 65 5.63 -15.47 -10.77
C LEU A 65 6.24 -16.61 -9.95
N SER A 66 6.07 -17.86 -10.40
CA SER A 66 6.68 -19.03 -9.75
C SER A 66 8.21 -19.03 -9.82
N ASN A 67 8.79 -18.42 -10.86
CA ASN A 67 10.23 -18.36 -11.08
C ASN A 67 10.88 -17.12 -10.45
N ALA A 68 10.17 -15.99 -10.42
CA ALA A 68 10.74 -14.69 -10.11
C ALA A 68 10.65 -14.30 -8.63
N GLN A 69 9.64 -14.80 -7.89
CA GLN A 69 9.39 -14.34 -6.52
C GLN A 69 9.01 -15.44 -5.55
N ASN A 70 9.64 -15.37 -4.38
CA ASN A 70 9.08 -16.00 -3.19
C ASN A 70 7.85 -15.21 -2.76
N ALA A 71 6.78 -15.93 -2.39
CA ALA A 71 5.62 -15.33 -1.73
C ALA A 71 6.06 -14.40 -0.58
N PRO A 72 5.43 -13.23 -0.39
CA PRO A 72 5.79 -12.31 0.68
C PRO A 72 5.84 -13.01 2.02
N ARG A 73 6.92 -12.78 2.76
CA ARG A 73 7.09 -13.30 4.12
C ARG A 73 7.17 -12.15 5.10
N TYR A 74 6.49 -12.33 6.21
CA TYR A 74 6.51 -11.42 7.34
C TYR A 74 6.35 -12.23 8.62
N SER A 75 6.58 -11.61 9.76
CA SER A 75 6.43 -12.24 11.07
C SER A 75 5.54 -11.40 11.95
N LYS A 76 4.73 -12.07 12.78
CA LYS A 76 4.07 -11.46 13.93
C LYS A 76 4.93 -11.72 15.16
N VAL A 77 5.23 -10.69 15.94
CA VAL A 77 6.10 -10.79 17.12
C VAL A 77 5.63 -9.86 18.23
N VAL A 78 5.83 -10.24 19.49
CA VAL A 78 5.51 -9.38 20.64
C VAL A 78 6.81 -8.84 21.24
N MET A 79 6.97 -7.51 21.21
CA MET A 79 8.21 -6.83 21.63
C MET A 79 7.88 -5.46 22.23
N SER A 80 8.67 -5.02 23.21
CA SER A 80 8.65 -3.61 23.64
C SER A 80 9.38 -2.72 22.63
N LEU A 81 9.11 -1.42 22.63
CA LEU A 81 9.89 -0.47 21.83
C LEU A 81 11.38 -0.48 22.27
N GLY A 82 11.63 -0.71 23.56
CA GLY A 82 12.98 -0.82 24.11
C GLY A 82 13.79 -1.99 23.56
N ASP A 83 13.12 -3.10 23.20
CA ASP A 83 13.75 -4.29 22.59
C ASP A 83 14.20 -4.04 21.16
N ILE A 84 13.43 -3.22 20.42
CA ILE A 84 13.72 -2.82 19.03
C ILE A 84 14.91 -1.84 19.01
N LEU A 85 14.96 -0.93 19.98
CA LEU A 85 15.93 0.15 20.03
C LEU A 85 17.25 -0.23 20.71
N GLN A 86 17.48 -1.50 21.07
CA GLN A 86 18.71 -1.89 21.77
C GLN A 86 19.27 -3.23 21.29
N GLY A 87 20.56 -3.44 21.59
CA GLY A 87 21.26 -4.69 21.36
C GLY A 87 21.38 -5.05 19.88
N ASP A 88 21.41 -6.36 19.63
CA ASP A 88 21.68 -6.90 18.29
C ASP A 88 20.54 -6.59 17.32
N PHE A 89 19.30 -6.47 17.79
CA PHE A 89 18.17 -6.10 16.93
C PHE A 89 18.40 -4.73 16.29
N PHE A 90 18.73 -3.72 17.10
CA PHE A 90 19.01 -2.37 16.63
C PHE A 90 20.21 -2.33 15.67
N THR A 91 21.26 -3.10 15.99
CA THR A 91 22.49 -3.10 15.18
C THR A 91 22.28 -3.79 13.84
N GLU A 92 21.76 -5.02 13.85
CA GLU A 92 21.65 -5.85 12.65
C GLU A 92 20.50 -5.42 11.75
N TYR A 93 19.30 -5.15 12.30
CA TYR A 93 18.14 -4.86 11.47
C TYR A 93 17.95 -3.38 11.14
N ILE A 94 18.35 -2.46 12.03
CA ILE A 94 18.09 -1.02 11.85
C ILE A 94 19.30 -0.30 11.27
N LYS A 95 20.49 -0.50 11.85
CA LYS A 95 21.71 0.17 11.40
C LYS A 95 22.31 -0.45 10.13
N LYS A 96 22.36 -1.78 10.04
CA LYS A 96 22.94 -2.51 8.91
C LYS A 96 21.89 -2.95 7.88
N GLY A 97 20.77 -3.49 8.36
CA GLY A 97 19.69 -4.04 7.53
C GLY A 97 18.63 -3.02 7.13
N ASP A 98 17.58 -3.52 6.49
CA ASP A 98 16.40 -2.75 6.11
C ASP A 98 15.12 -3.53 6.43
N ILE A 99 14.32 -2.98 7.33
CA ILE A 99 13.10 -3.61 7.83
C ILE A 99 11.93 -2.64 7.78
N MET A 100 10.75 -3.23 7.72
CA MET A 100 9.48 -2.54 7.93
C MET A 100 8.81 -3.16 9.16
N MET A 101 8.35 -2.32 10.08
CA MET A 101 7.54 -2.75 11.21
C MET A 101 6.34 -1.84 11.44
N LEU A 102 5.22 -2.47 11.82
CA LEU A 102 3.98 -1.80 12.19
C LEU A 102 3.48 -2.41 13.50
N SER A 103 3.33 -1.60 14.55
CA SER A 103 2.71 -2.07 15.80
C SER A 103 1.19 -2.16 15.64
N GLU A 104 0.54 -2.90 16.54
CA GLU A 104 -0.87 -2.68 16.79
C GLU A 104 -1.14 -1.24 17.25
N GLY A 105 -2.33 -0.72 16.94
CA GLY A 105 -2.75 0.64 17.29
C GLY A 105 -3.37 1.41 16.14
N GLN A 106 -3.83 2.62 16.42
CA GLN A 106 -4.47 3.53 15.45
C GLN A 106 -4.09 4.99 15.75
N THR A 107 -3.76 5.77 14.73
CA THR A 107 -3.22 7.14 14.84
C THR A 107 -4.09 8.08 15.67
N ALA A 108 -5.42 7.94 15.61
CA ALA A 108 -6.37 8.84 16.25
C ALA A 108 -6.74 8.46 17.70
N VAL A 109 -6.60 7.19 18.11
CA VAL A 109 -7.20 6.70 19.38
C VAL A 109 -6.26 5.93 20.29
N SER A 110 -5.19 5.31 19.77
CA SER A 110 -4.26 4.52 20.59
C SER A 110 -2.81 4.77 20.17
N THR A 111 -1.85 4.32 20.97
CA THR A 111 -0.45 4.45 20.60
C THR A 111 -0.17 3.60 19.36
N LEU A 112 0.49 4.17 18.36
CA LEU A 112 0.90 3.47 17.14
C LEU A 112 2.37 3.77 16.86
N PHE A 113 3.14 2.74 16.56
CA PHE A 113 4.52 2.85 16.14
C PHE A 113 4.68 2.28 14.73
N THR A 114 5.45 3.01 13.94
CA THR A 114 5.82 2.61 12.58
C THR A 114 7.32 2.74 12.44
N LEU A 115 7.93 1.78 11.78
CA LEU A 115 9.36 1.79 11.46
C LEU A 115 9.53 1.41 9.99
N ARG A 116 10.08 2.32 9.20
CA ARG A 116 10.38 2.09 7.78
C ARG A 116 11.61 2.89 7.40
N GLU A 117 12.51 2.30 6.61
CA GLU A 117 13.74 2.96 6.14
C GLU A 117 14.60 3.54 7.27
N GLY A 118 14.56 2.92 8.46
CA GLY A 118 15.24 3.40 9.66
C GLY A 118 14.57 4.59 10.36
N ILE A 119 13.40 5.04 9.90
CA ILE A 119 12.64 6.13 10.51
C ILE A 119 11.58 5.53 11.44
N LEU A 120 11.73 5.75 12.74
CA LEU A 120 10.71 5.46 13.74
C LEU A 120 9.76 6.64 13.83
N THR A 121 8.47 6.41 13.61
CA THR A 121 7.40 7.39 13.85
C THR A 121 6.42 6.86 14.88
N MET A 122 6.15 7.67 15.90
CA MET A 122 5.32 7.34 17.05
C MET A 122 4.14 8.28 17.11
N PHE A 123 2.93 7.74 17.11
CA PHE A 123 1.69 8.48 17.32
C PHE A 123 1.19 8.21 18.73
N VAL A 124 1.10 9.26 19.53
CA VAL A 124 0.76 9.16 20.96
C VAL A 124 -0.28 10.21 21.35
N ASP A 125 -0.98 9.97 22.46
CA ASP A 125 -1.81 11.00 23.06
C ASP A 125 -0.98 12.03 23.84
N LYS A 126 -1.67 13.07 24.30
CA LYS A 126 -1.07 14.15 25.07
C LYS A 126 -0.34 13.65 26.32
N GLU A 127 -1.00 12.80 27.11
CA GLU A 127 -0.48 12.37 28.41
C GLU A 127 0.80 11.56 28.22
N THR A 128 0.78 10.60 27.29
CA THR A 128 1.94 9.78 26.95
C THR A 128 3.08 10.62 26.39
N TYR A 129 2.77 11.60 25.53
CA TYR A 129 3.76 12.53 24.99
C TYR A 129 4.44 13.36 26.09
N GLU A 130 3.66 13.99 26.98
CA GLU A 130 4.17 14.83 28.07
C GLU A 130 5.00 14.01 29.07
N ARG A 131 4.56 12.79 29.40
CA ARG A 131 5.30 11.87 30.27
C ARG A 131 6.59 11.36 29.64
N ALA A 132 6.56 11.00 28.35
CA ALA A 132 7.75 10.57 27.62
C ALA A 132 8.75 11.73 27.49
N GLY A 133 8.23 12.96 27.46
CA GLY A 133 9.00 14.18 27.33
C GLY A 133 9.85 14.16 26.07
N LEU A 134 9.36 13.64 24.94
CA LEU A 134 10.12 13.59 23.69
C LEU A 134 9.82 14.82 22.83
N VAL A 135 10.68 15.15 21.87
CA VAL A 135 10.43 16.27 20.96
C VAL A 135 9.53 15.79 19.82
N GLY A 136 8.31 16.33 19.77
CA GLY A 136 7.34 16.02 18.72
C GLY A 136 6.57 17.25 18.29
N LYS A 137 5.63 17.05 17.38
CA LYS A 137 4.70 18.08 16.90
C LYS A 137 3.26 17.61 17.03
N PRO A 138 2.28 18.52 17.18
CA PRO A 138 0.87 18.16 17.10
C PRO A 138 0.56 17.42 15.80
N TYR A 139 -0.31 16.43 15.88
CA TYR A 139 -0.76 15.59 14.78
C TYR A 139 -2.28 15.70 14.61
N GLY A 140 -2.75 15.71 13.36
CA GLY A 140 -4.15 15.87 12.99
C GLY A 140 -4.66 17.32 13.03
N ALA A 141 -5.94 17.50 12.69
CA ALA A 141 -6.61 18.80 12.67
C ALA A 141 -6.56 19.47 14.05
N LYS A 142 -6.16 20.75 14.08
CA LYS A 142 -6.07 21.55 15.30
C LYS A 142 -7.46 21.74 15.91
N GLY A 143 -7.78 20.95 16.95
CA GLY A 143 -8.76 21.30 17.97
C GLY A 143 -10.18 21.64 17.50
N GLY A 144 -10.89 20.67 16.91
CA GLY A 144 -12.35 20.72 16.84
C GLY A 144 -12.98 20.30 18.18
N ARG A 145 -14.22 20.71 18.46
CA ARG A 145 -14.97 20.21 19.63
C ARG A 145 -15.09 18.68 19.51
N GLY A 146 -14.44 17.96 20.42
CA GLY A 146 -14.51 16.49 20.53
C GLY A 146 -13.29 15.70 20.07
N SER A 147 -12.33 16.31 19.35
CA SER A 147 -11.09 15.61 18.95
C SER A 147 -10.04 15.70 20.06
N LYS A 148 -9.59 14.56 20.61
CA LYS A 148 -8.45 14.53 21.54
C LYS A 148 -7.17 14.91 20.80
N PRO A 149 -6.34 15.82 21.33
CA PRO A 149 -5.12 16.23 20.67
C PRO A 149 -4.11 15.06 20.63
N ARG A 150 -3.40 14.93 19.52
CA ARG A 150 -2.43 13.86 19.25
C ARG A 150 -1.07 14.47 18.93
N TRP A 151 -0.01 13.71 19.17
CA TRP A 151 1.36 14.10 18.86
C TRP A 151 2.03 13.04 18.01
N VAL A 152 2.85 13.50 17.07
CA VAL A 152 3.75 12.67 16.30
C VAL A 152 5.19 12.99 16.68
N VAL A 153 5.95 11.95 16.98
CA VAL A 153 7.37 11.99 17.32
C VAL A 153 8.12 11.14 16.30
N THR A 154 9.19 11.67 15.70
CA THR A 154 9.93 10.99 14.65
C THR A 154 11.41 10.98 14.95
N TYR A 155 12.05 9.81 14.78
CA TYR A 155 13.49 9.63 14.90
C TYR A 155 14.04 8.94 13.65
N ASN A 156 15.08 9.52 13.04
CA ASN A 156 15.90 8.79 12.09
C ASN A 156 16.93 7.95 12.87
N LEU A 157 16.62 6.67 13.07
CA LEU A 157 17.44 5.75 13.86
C LEU A 157 18.79 5.43 13.21
N ARG A 158 19.00 5.77 11.93
CA ARG A 158 20.29 5.60 11.24
C ARG A 158 21.21 6.81 11.39
N ASP A 159 20.74 7.91 11.96
CA ASP A 159 21.57 9.09 12.23
C ASP A 159 22.74 8.75 13.17
N PRO A 160 23.95 9.33 12.96
CA PRO A 160 25.09 9.13 13.85
C PRO A 160 24.80 9.48 15.33
N SER A 161 23.88 10.40 15.59
CA SER A 161 23.45 10.76 16.95
C SER A 161 22.55 9.73 17.63
N MET A 162 22.08 8.69 16.90
CA MET A 162 21.28 7.60 17.45
C MET A 162 22.17 6.46 17.95
N LEU A 163 22.98 6.78 18.95
CA LEU A 163 23.92 5.90 19.64
C LEU A 163 23.95 6.22 21.14
N ARG A 164 24.34 5.25 21.97
CA ARG A 164 24.46 5.44 23.43
C ARG A 164 25.40 6.61 23.76
N GLY A 165 25.03 7.44 24.73
CA GLY A 165 25.80 8.60 25.17
C GLY A 165 25.40 9.91 24.50
N HIS A 166 24.62 9.85 23.41
CA HIS A 166 23.98 11.03 22.85
C HIS A 166 22.66 11.32 23.55
N LYS A 167 22.49 12.56 24.02
CA LYS A 167 21.32 13.00 24.79
C LYS A 167 19.98 12.66 24.14
N GLY A 168 19.87 12.79 22.82
CA GLY A 168 18.63 12.48 22.10
C GLY A 168 18.25 11.00 22.16
N TYR A 169 19.23 10.13 21.88
CA TYR A 169 19.06 8.69 21.96
C TYR A 169 18.83 8.21 23.40
N ASP A 170 19.63 8.70 24.35
CA ASP A 170 19.48 8.32 25.76
C ASP A 170 18.11 8.71 26.33
N ARG A 171 17.56 9.86 25.90
CA ARG A 171 16.20 10.29 26.25
C ARG A 171 15.12 9.38 25.66
N LEU A 172 15.29 8.94 24.41
CA LEU A 172 14.41 7.95 23.79
C LEU A 172 14.44 6.61 24.53
N ILE A 173 15.64 6.11 24.87
CA ILE A 173 15.81 4.88 25.65
C ILE A 173 15.21 5.03 27.05
N TYR A 174 15.36 6.18 27.70
CA TYR A 174 14.74 6.45 29.00
C TYR A 174 13.21 6.41 28.91
N ALA A 175 12.62 7.01 27.87
CA ALA A 175 11.18 6.94 27.63
C ALA A 175 10.70 5.49 27.41
N CYS A 176 11.49 4.64 26.75
CA CYS A 176 11.17 3.22 26.61
C CYS A 176 11.14 2.47 27.95
N LYS A 177 11.99 2.86 28.90
CA LYS A 177 12.07 2.24 30.23
C LYS A 177 11.01 2.73 31.21
N SER A 178 10.47 3.94 31.01
CA SER A 178 9.59 4.61 31.98
C SER A 178 8.15 4.80 31.48
N VAL A 179 7.95 4.88 30.16
CA VAL A 179 6.65 5.17 29.54
C VAL A 179 6.24 4.09 28.56
N PHE A 180 7.09 3.73 27.60
CA PHE A 180 6.80 2.68 26.59
C PHE A 180 7.26 1.29 27.05
N THR A 181 6.87 0.92 28.28
CA THR A 181 7.33 -0.31 28.94
C THR A 181 6.58 -1.56 28.48
N GLN A 182 5.35 -1.39 28.01
CA GLN A 182 4.51 -2.50 27.62
C GLN A 182 4.95 -3.08 26.27
N PRO A 183 5.13 -4.41 26.17
CA PRO A 183 5.26 -5.08 24.88
C PRO A 183 3.99 -4.89 24.05
N MET A 184 4.16 -4.82 22.73
CA MET A 184 3.05 -4.76 21.78
C MET A 184 3.25 -5.82 20.70
N THR A 185 2.17 -6.15 20.03
CA THR A 185 2.20 -6.94 18.80
C THR A 185 2.75 -6.09 17.66
N TRP A 186 3.68 -6.66 16.89
CA TRP A 186 4.24 -6.05 15.69
C TRP A 186 4.09 -6.99 14.50
N LEU A 187 3.80 -6.40 13.34
CA LEU A 187 4.12 -6.99 12.05
C LEU A 187 5.55 -6.58 11.69
N PHE A 188 6.37 -7.54 11.30
CA PHE A 188 7.77 -7.39 10.93
C PHE A 188 7.99 -7.94 9.52
N CYS A 189 8.60 -7.15 8.64
CA CYS A 189 9.04 -7.60 7.32
C CYS A 189 10.51 -7.22 7.15
N ASN A 190 11.35 -8.20 6.80
CA ASN A 190 12.72 -7.95 6.38
C ASN A 190 12.72 -7.67 4.87
N SER A 191 13.04 -6.44 4.48
CA SER A 191 13.13 -6.03 3.08
C SER A 191 14.42 -6.50 2.40
N THR A 192 15.39 -6.99 3.19
CA THR A 192 16.66 -7.51 2.69
C THR A 192 16.59 -9.02 2.42
N THR A 193 17.39 -9.49 1.46
CA THR A 193 17.45 -10.91 1.10
C THR A 193 18.22 -11.77 2.11
N GLN A 194 18.96 -11.14 3.04
CA GLN A 194 19.81 -11.84 4.00
C GLN A 194 19.30 -11.61 5.43
N THR A 195 18.94 -12.70 6.09
CA THR A 195 18.66 -12.68 7.53
C THR A 195 19.98 -12.68 8.30
N PRO A 196 20.15 -11.84 9.34
CA PRO A 196 21.31 -11.88 10.22
C PRO A 196 21.50 -13.27 10.83
N ASN A 197 22.76 -13.64 11.10
CA ASN A 197 23.10 -14.90 11.77
C ASN A 197 24.08 -14.62 12.93
N PRO A 198 23.70 -14.85 14.21
CA PRO A 198 22.38 -15.33 14.65
C PRO A 198 21.27 -14.30 14.41
N ASP A 199 20.03 -14.77 14.23
CA ASP A 199 18.87 -13.89 14.00
C ASP A 199 18.36 -13.30 15.34
N PRO A 200 18.49 -11.97 15.57
CA PRO A 200 18.06 -11.33 16.82
C PRO A 200 16.55 -11.41 17.07
N LEU A 201 15.73 -11.69 16.05
CA LEU A 201 14.28 -11.81 16.17
C LEU A 201 13.87 -13.11 16.86
N GLN A 202 14.65 -14.20 16.71
CA GLN A 202 14.27 -15.53 17.20
C GLN A 202 14.10 -15.60 18.72
N LYS A 203 14.78 -14.74 19.48
CA LYS A 203 14.64 -14.66 20.94
C LYS A 203 13.22 -14.28 21.40
N PHE A 204 12.40 -13.75 20.51
CA PHE A 204 11.00 -13.37 20.76
C PHE A 204 9.99 -14.36 20.20
N SER A 205 10.44 -15.54 19.75
CA SER A 205 9.57 -16.60 19.21
C SER A 205 8.58 -16.08 18.15
N PRO A 206 9.05 -15.46 17.06
CA PRO A 206 8.18 -14.85 16.06
C PRO A 206 7.31 -15.91 15.38
N THR A 207 6.06 -15.56 15.10
CA THR A 207 5.18 -16.37 14.24
C THR A 207 5.42 -15.99 12.79
N ALA A 208 6.04 -16.88 12.02
CA ALA A 208 6.25 -16.67 10.59
C ALA A 208 4.94 -16.76 9.81
N CYS A 209 4.75 -15.85 8.86
CA CYS A 209 3.59 -15.79 7.97
C CYS A 209 4.07 -15.71 6.51
N THR A 210 3.34 -16.35 5.60
CA THR A 210 3.58 -16.28 4.16
C THR A 210 2.28 -15.93 3.47
N SER A 211 2.27 -14.84 2.68
CA SER A 211 1.12 -14.41 1.91
C SER A 211 1.02 -15.24 0.63
N THR A 212 0.23 -16.31 0.66
CA THR A 212 -0.07 -17.11 -0.54
C THR A 212 -1.16 -16.44 -1.37
N SER A 213 -1.07 -16.55 -2.69
CA SER A 213 -2.10 -16.02 -3.59
C SER A 213 -3.38 -16.85 -3.48
N ASN A 214 -4.52 -16.20 -3.21
CA ASN A 214 -5.84 -16.74 -3.51
C ASN A 214 -6.12 -16.50 -5.00
N ILE A 215 -6.58 -17.52 -5.71
CA ILE A 215 -6.75 -17.49 -7.17
C ILE A 215 -8.22 -17.76 -7.48
N SER A 216 -8.82 -16.89 -8.28
CA SER A 216 -10.13 -17.07 -8.89
C SER A 216 -9.97 -16.99 -10.41
N GLN A 217 -10.14 -18.12 -11.10
CA GLN A 217 -9.97 -18.22 -12.55
C GLN A 217 -11.31 -18.17 -13.28
N ASP A 218 -11.26 -17.84 -14.57
CA ASP A 218 -12.40 -17.93 -15.50
C ASP A 218 -13.66 -17.19 -15.04
N ILE A 219 -13.48 -16.05 -14.37
CA ILE A 219 -14.58 -15.16 -13.98
C ILE A 219 -15.16 -14.57 -15.26
N ALA A 220 -16.39 -14.94 -15.58
CA ALA A 220 -17.11 -14.41 -16.74
C ALA A 220 -17.52 -12.96 -16.48
N VAL A 221 -17.12 -12.06 -17.37
CA VAL A 221 -17.40 -10.62 -17.25
C VAL A 221 -17.83 -10.02 -18.59
N LEU A 222 -18.67 -8.99 -18.53
CA LEU A 222 -18.81 -7.99 -19.59
C LEU A 222 -17.66 -6.99 -19.43
N GLN A 223 -16.83 -6.89 -20.45
CA GLN A 223 -15.64 -6.04 -20.47
C GLN A 223 -15.92 -4.76 -21.27
N PRO A 224 -15.74 -3.56 -20.68
CA PRO A 224 -15.82 -2.30 -21.39
C PRO A 224 -14.58 -2.10 -22.28
N SER A 225 -14.57 -1.02 -23.07
CA SER A 225 -13.31 -0.53 -23.64
C SER A 225 -12.38 -0.10 -22.51
N LEU A 226 -11.13 -0.54 -22.55
CA LEU A 226 -10.09 -0.17 -21.58
C LEU A 226 -9.08 0.82 -22.17
N ASP A 227 -9.25 1.20 -23.42
CA ASP A 227 -8.44 2.21 -24.08
C ASP A 227 -9.11 3.58 -23.96
N VAL A 228 -8.33 4.57 -23.51
CA VAL A 228 -8.73 5.97 -23.56
C VAL A 228 -8.85 6.38 -25.03
N ASP A 229 -9.96 7.04 -25.37
CA ASP A 229 -10.19 7.56 -26.71
C ASP A 229 -9.02 8.47 -27.15
N PRO A 230 -8.43 8.25 -28.35
CA PRO A 230 -7.41 9.13 -28.89
C PRO A 230 -7.81 10.61 -28.95
N GLU A 231 -9.10 10.92 -29.20
CA GLU A 231 -9.60 12.29 -29.28
C GLU A 231 -9.47 13.00 -27.93
N VAL A 232 -9.89 12.34 -26.84
CA VAL A 232 -9.76 12.82 -25.45
C VAL A 232 -8.30 13.19 -25.12
N LEU A 233 -7.35 12.37 -25.57
CA LEU A 233 -5.92 12.63 -25.36
C LEU A 233 -5.40 13.79 -26.23
N SER A 234 -5.85 13.88 -27.48
CA SER A 234 -5.41 14.90 -28.43
C SER A 234 -5.93 16.30 -28.09
N GLU A 235 -7.14 16.38 -27.57
CA GLU A 235 -7.80 17.63 -27.15
C GLU A 235 -7.46 18.01 -25.72
N ASN A 236 -6.76 17.13 -24.99
CA ASN A 236 -6.47 17.26 -23.56
C ASN A 236 -7.77 17.49 -22.75
N ASP A 237 -8.82 16.76 -23.11
CA ASP A 237 -10.11 16.80 -22.45
C ASP A 237 -10.02 16.06 -21.11
N ARG A 238 -9.87 16.85 -20.07
CA ARG A 238 -9.71 16.35 -18.71
C ARG A 238 -11.00 15.75 -18.16
N GLU A 239 -12.15 16.32 -18.50
CA GLU A 239 -13.44 15.88 -17.95
C GLU A 239 -13.80 14.49 -18.47
N SER A 240 -13.67 14.29 -19.79
CA SER A 240 -13.88 12.98 -20.41
C SER A 240 -12.88 11.93 -19.91
N LEU A 241 -11.61 12.30 -19.67
CA LEU A 241 -10.63 11.40 -19.08
C LEU A 241 -11.00 11.01 -17.64
N GLU A 242 -11.47 11.96 -16.83
CA GLU A 242 -11.90 11.70 -15.44
C GLU A 242 -13.15 10.82 -15.40
N TYR A 243 -14.11 11.03 -16.32
CA TYR A 243 -15.30 10.19 -16.46
C TYR A 243 -14.92 8.75 -16.83
N PHE A 244 -14.15 8.57 -17.92
CA PHE A 244 -13.66 7.26 -18.36
C PHE A 244 -12.89 6.54 -17.24
N ALA A 245 -11.98 7.25 -16.57
CA ALA A 245 -11.18 6.66 -15.50
C ALA A 245 -12.04 6.26 -14.29
N THR A 246 -13.12 6.99 -14.00
CA THR A 246 -14.05 6.64 -12.92
C THR A 246 -14.81 5.36 -13.26
N GLU A 247 -15.36 5.28 -14.47
CA GLU A 247 -16.09 4.11 -14.96
C GLU A 247 -15.24 2.84 -14.98
N VAL A 248 -14.01 2.93 -15.50
CA VAL A 248 -13.07 1.79 -15.55
C VAL A 248 -12.65 1.37 -14.13
N TYR A 249 -12.43 2.33 -13.23
CA TYR A 249 -12.08 2.02 -11.84
C TYR A 249 -13.23 1.34 -11.09
N GLU A 250 -14.47 1.78 -11.30
CA GLU A 250 -15.66 1.15 -10.74
C GLU A 250 -15.81 -0.30 -11.23
N TRP A 251 -15.69 -0.53 -12.54
CA TRP A 251 -15.73 -1.87 -13.14
C TRP A 251 -14.65 -2.80 -12.56
N LEU A 252 -13.39 -2.34 -12.48
CA LEU A 252 -12.30 -3.10 -11.86
C LEU A 252 -12.58 -3.40 -10.39
N SER A 253 -13.15 -2.44 -9.66
CA SER A 253 -13.50 -2.59 -8.24
C SER A 253 -14.59 -3.63 -8.03
N LEU A 254 -15.59 -3.70 -8.92
CA LEU A 254 -16.64 -4.73 -8.87
C LEU A 254 -16.07 -6.14 -9.11
N ILE A 255 -15.08 -6.31 -9.98
CA ILE A 255 -14.35 -7.58 -10.14
C ILE A 255 -13.59 -7.95 -8.86
N ARG A 256 -12.89 -6.97 -8.25
CA ARG A 256 -12.16 -7.18 -6.98
C ARG A 256 -13.11 -7.66 -5.87
N LEU A 257 -14.30 -7.07 -5.79
CA LEU A 257 -15.36 -7.41 -4.83
C LEU A 257 -16.07 -8.74 -5.15
N GLY A 258 -15.87 -9.32 -6.34
CA GLY A 258 -16.61 -10.52 -6.76
C GLY A 258 -18.09 -10.23 -6.98
N SER A 259 -18.43 -9.02 -7.41
CA SER A 259 -19.81 -8.60 -7.62
C SER A 259 -20.38 -9.17 -8.92
N SER A 260 -21.59 -9.71 -8.87
CA SER A 260 -22.27 -10.18 -10.08
C SER A 260 -22.68 -9.08 -11.06
N ARG A 261 -22.48 -7.79 -10.71
CA ARG A 261 -22.83 -6.64 -11.57
C ARG A 261 -22.07 -6.62 -12.91
N VAL A 262 -20.94 -7.29 -12.97
CA VAL A 262 -20.11 -7.35 -14.17
C VAL A 262 -20.35 -8.64 -14.96
N GLU A 263 -21.22 -9.55 -14.51
CA GLU A 263 -21.47 -10.81 -15.20
C GLU A 263 -22.38 -10.62 -16.44
N PRO A 264 -22.17 -11.35 -17.55
CA PRO A 264 -22.97 -11.23 -18.77
C PRO A 264 -24.47 -11.48 -18.63
N ARG A 265 -24.86 -12.26 -17.63
CA ARG A 265 -26.26 -12.67 -17.41
C ARG A 265 -26.85 -12.07 -16.14
N ASP A 266 -26.28 -10.98 -15.65
CA ASP A 266 -26.86 -10.25 -14.52
C ASP A 266 -28.24 -9.69 -14.89
N SER A 267 -29.25 -10.01 -14.09
CA SER A 267 -30.64 -9.65 -14.34
C SER A 267 -31.26 -8.98 -13.10
N ILE A 268 -30.60 -7.94 -12.62
CA ILE A 268 -31.03 -7.24 -11.41
C ILE A 268 -32.19 -6.31 -11.67
N ASP A 269 -33.02 -6.18 -10.65
CA ASP A 269 -34.03 -5.13 -10.61
C ASP A 269 -33.36 -3.74 -10.69
N PRO A 270 -33.67 -2.91 -11.70
CA PRO A 270 -33.16 -1.55 -11.83
C PRO A 270 -33.47 -0.64 -10.62
N TYR A 271 -34.47 -1.00 -9.81
CA TYR A 271 -34.74 -0.33 -8.54
C TYR A 271 -33.62 -0.56 -7.51
N LEU A 272 -32.95 -1.72 -7.54
CA LEU A 272 -31.87 -2.08 -6.62
C LEU A 272 -30.50 -1.61 -7.10
N SER A 273 -30.24 -1.71 -8.40
CA SER A 273 -28.98 -1.27 -9.00
C SER A 273 -29.20 -0.77 -10.41
N ARG A 274 -28.71 0.44 -10.68
CA ARG A 274 -28.67 1.03 -12.02
C ARG A 274 -27.31 0.92 -12.69
N TYR A 275 -26.35 0.28 -12.03
CA TYR A 275 -25.03 0.06 -12.62
C TYR A 275 -25.17 -0.79 -13.88
N SER A 276 -24.50 -0.36 -14.94
CA SER A 276 -24.30 -1.07 -16.19
C SER A 276 -22.81 -1.02 -16.54
N VAL A 277 -22.29 -2.07 -17.16
CA VAL A 277 -20.90 -2.03 -17.64
C VAL A 277 -20.72 -0.87 -18.64
N PRO A 278 -19.66 -0.04 -18.51
CA PRO A 278 -19.45 1.12 -19.35
C PRO A 278 -19.38 0.82 -20.85
N GLY A 279 -19.86 1.75 -21.67
CA GLY A 279 -19.84 1.68 -23.14
C GLY A 279 -21.06 1.01 -23.77
N ASP A 280 -21.19 1.16 -25.09
CA ASP A 280 -22.39 0.76 -25.83
C ASP A 280 -22.44 -0.74 -26.20
N ASP A 281 -21.28 -1.39 -26.31
CA ASP A 281 -21.15 -2.80 -26.72
C ASP A 281 -20.05 -3.53 -25.91
N PRO A 282 -20.26 -3.75 -24.60
CA PRO A 282 -19.30 -4.46 -23.77
C PRO A 282 -19.22 -5.94 -24.20
N LYS A 283 -18.00 -6.47 -24.26
CA LYS A 283 -17.75 -7.82 -24.78
C LYS A 283 -17.70 -8.84 -23.66
N GLU A 284 -18.30 -10.00 -23.87
CA GLU A 284 -18.07 -11.14 -22.99
C GLU A 284 -16.60 -11.54 -23.01
N SER A 285 -16.02 -11.69 -21.83
CA SER A 285 -14.62 -12.04 -21.61
C SER A 285 -14.49 -12.88 -20.34
N LYS A 286 -13.33 -13.51 -20.16
CA LYS A 286 -12.97 -14.23 -18.94
C LYS A 286 -11.72 -13.62 -18.34
N VAL A 287 -11.76 -13.41 -17.03
CA VAL A 287 -10.64 -12.83 -16.28
C VAL A 287 -10.23 -13.73 -15.13
N CYS A 288 -8.95 -13.66 -14.77
CA CYS A 288 -8.39 -14.26 -13.58
C CYS A 288 -8.08 -13.16 -12.55
N LYS A 289 -8.36 -13.44 -11.29
CA LYS A 289 -7.98 -12.61 -10.14
C LYS A 289 -7.03 -13.39 -9.23
N LEU A 290 -5.89 -12.79 -8.92
CA LEU A 290 -4.97 -13.26 -7.89
C LEU A 290 -4.92 -12.23 -6.76
N SER A 291 -5.15 -12.67 -5.53
CA SER A 291 -5.17 -11.79 -4.35
C SER A 291 -4.16 -12.27 -3.31
N TRP A 292 -3.32 -11.35 -2.82
CA TRP A 292 -2.40 -11.57 -1.71
C TRP A 292 -2.84 -10.70 -0.53
N GLU A 293 -2.91 -11.30 0.66
CA GLU A 293 -3.20 -10.59 1.90
C GLU A 293 -2.11 -10.88 2.93
N GLY A 294 -1.74 -9.85 3.70
CA GLY A 294 -0.70 -9.97 4.74
C GLY A 294 -0.02 -8.64 5.00
N PHE A 295 1.32 -8.65 5.04
CA PHE A 295 2.15 -7.47 5.27
C PHE A 295 3.30 -7.46 4.26
N MET A 296 3.22 -6.56 3.29
CA MET A 296 4.06 -6.53 2.10
C MET A 296 4.80 -5.20 1.96
N SER A 297 5.98 -5.25 1.36
CA SER A 297 6.79 -4.07 1.06
C SER A 297 6.49 -3.53 -0.34
N ALA A 298 6.66 -2.22 -0.52
CA ALA A 298 6.60 -1.60 -1.84
C ALA A 298 7.62 -2.18 -2.82
N GLN A 299 8.76 -2.65 -2.31
CA GLN A 299 9.78 -3.31 -3.11
C GLN A 299 9.28 -4.62 -3.70
N TRP A 300 8.51 -5.40 -2.93
CA TRP A 300 7.84 -6.60 -3.42
C TRP A 300 6.78 -6.26 -4.47
N LEU A 301 5.90 -5.30 -4.19
CA LEU A 301 4.87 -4.85 -5.13
C LEU A 301 5.47 -4.37 -6.47
N ARG A 302 6.58 -3.63 -6.42
CA ARG A 302 7.30 -3.19 -7.61
C ARG A 302 7.85 -4.36 -8.41
N GLY A 303 8.43 -5.35 -7.73
CA GLY A 303 8.86 -6.58 -8.38
C GLY A 303 7.68 -7.27 -9.08
N LEU A 304 6.55 -7.40 -8.36
CA LEU A 304 5.36 -8.07 -8.88
C LEU A 304 4.86 -7.40 -10.14
N LEU A 305 4.77 -6.06 -10.12
CA LEU A 305 4.37 -5.28 -11.30
C LEU A 305 5.33 -5.51 -12.48
N MET A 306 6.65 -5.55 -12.25
CA MET A 306 7.62 -5.83 -13.31
C MET A 306 7.42 -7.23 -13.89
N ASP A 307 7.31 -8.23 -13.04
CA ASP A 307 7.19 -9.63 -13.47
C ASP A 307 5.93 -9.83 -14.31
N VAL A 308 4.81 -9.26 -13.88
CA VAL A 308 3.55 -9.36 -14.62
C VAL A 308 3.64 -8.60 -15.96
N LEU A 309 4.20 -7.39 -15.98
CA LEU A 309 4.33 -6.62 -17.22
C LEU A 309 5.22 -7.31 -18.26
N VAL A 310 6.26 -8.01 -17.81
CA VAL A 310 7.19 -8.78 -18.65
C VAL A 310 6.54 -10.07 -19.14
N ALA A 311 5.77 -10.76 -18.29
CA ALA A 311 5.15 -12.03 -18.62
C ALA A 311 3.95 -11.88 -19.56
N CYS A 312 3.09 -10.89 -19.30
CA CYS A 312 1.84 -10.75 -20.03
C CYS A 312 2.08 -10.14 -21.42
N PRO A 313 1.48 -10.70 -22.49
CA PRO A 313 1.61 -10.19 -23.86
C PRO A 313 1.36 -8.68 -23.95
N SER A 314 2.08 -8.00 -24.84
CA SER A 314 2.08 -6.54 -24.95
C SER A 314 0.70 -5.92 -25.25
N ARG A 315 -0.23 -6.72 -25.79
CA ARG A 315 -1.63 -6.36 -26.11
C ARG A 315 -2.64 -6.83 -25.07
N ALA A 316 -2.23 -7.65 -24.10
CA ALA A 316 -3.08 -8.04 -22.99
C ALA A 316 -3.13 -6.91 -21.97
N TRP A 317 -4.33 -6.53 -21.54
CA TRP A 317 -4.47 -5.59 -20.45
C TRP A 317 -4.18 -6.28 -19.12
N VAL A 318 -3.73 -5.51 -18.13
CA VAL A 318 -3.45 -5.99 -16.77
C VAL A 318 -3.78 -4.89 -15.78
N SER A 319 -4.49 -5.22 -14.71
CA SER A 319 -4.72 -4.32 -13.58
C SER A 319 -4.05 -4.85 -12.32
N LEU A 320 -3.27 -4.03 -11.63
CA LEU A 320 -2.67 -4.32 -10.34
C LEU A 320 -3.10 -3.26 -9.33
N SER A 321 -3.79 -3.69 -8.28
CA SER A 321 -4.24 -2.85 -7.17
C SER A 321 -3.50 -3.20 -5.89
N ALA A 322 -3.14 -2.21 -5.09
CA ALA A 322 -2.52 -2.37 -3.79
C ALA A 322 -3.17 -1.45 -2.76
N THR A 323 -3.47 -2.02 -1.60
CA THR A 323 -4.17 -1.37 -0.49
C THR A 323 -3.31 -1.48 0.77
N SER A 324 -3.04 -0.33 1.40
CA SER A 324 -2.28 -0.25 2.65
C SER A 324 -3.14 -0.56 3.89
N PHE A 325 -2.50 -0.82 5.03
CA PHE A 325 -3.21 -0.90 6.31
C PHE A 325 -3.87 0.44 6.62
N SER A 326 -5.17 0.43 6.96
CA SER A 326 -5.79 1.59 7.59
C SER A 326 -5.14 1.83 8.94
N ARG A 327 -4.65 3.06 9.13
CA ARG A 327 -4.07 3.52 10.40
C ARG A 327 -5.02 4.44 11.16
N SER A 328 -6.09 4.88 10.51
CA SER A 328 -7.10 5.79 11.06
C SER A 328 -8.37 5.04 11.49
N VAL A 329 -9.20 5.70 12.31
CA VAL A 329 -10.48 5.14 12.79
C VAL A 329 -11.52 5.04 11.66
N SER A 330 -11.45 5.92 10.66
CA SER A 330 -12.41 5.92 9.55
C SER A 330 -12.22 4.74 8.60
N GLY A 331 -11.16 3.93 8.76
CA GLY A 331 -10.87 2.82 7.88
C GLY A 331 -10.23 3.25 6.55
N ASN A 332 -9.98 4.55 6.36
CA ASN A 332 -9.35 5.05 5.14
C ASN A 332 -7.90 4.57 5.09
N SER A 333 -7.52 4.05 3.92
CA SER A 333 -6.15 3.62 3.60
C SER A 333 -5.70 4.26 2.31
N ASP A 334 -4.38 4.30 2.11
CA ASP A 334 -3.83 4.67 0.82
C ASP A 334 -3.96 3.48 -0.14
N ASP A 335 -4.48 3.75 -1.32
CA ASP A 335 -4.68 2.77 -2.39
C ASP A 335 -3.98 3.23 -3.67
N LEU A 336 -3.49 2.25 -4.43
CA LEU A 336 -2.95 2.45 -5.77
C LEU A 336 -3.53 1.39 -6.70
N THR A 337 -4.05 1.81 -7.84
CA THR A 337 -4.41 0.88 -8.93
C THR A 337 -3.70 1.31 -10.20
N ILE A 338 -3.10 0.36 -10.91
CA ILE A 338 -2.42 0.58 -12.19
C ILE A 338 -3.04 -0.36 -13.21
N LEU A 339 -3.51 0.19 -14.32
CA LEU A 339 -3.98 -0.52 -15.49
C LEU A 339 -3.00 -0.30 -16.64
N ARG A 340 -2.47 -1.38 -17.22
CA ARG A 340 -1.89 -1.37 -18.57
C ARG A 340 -3.03 -1.64 -19.56
N PRO A 341 -3.42 -0.69 -20.42
CA PRO A 341 -4.48 -0.89 -21.40
C PRO A 341 -3.99 -1.72 -22.61
N PRO A 342 -4.90 -2.28 -23.43
CA PRO A 342 -4.52 -3.21 -24.49
C PRO A 342 -3.89 -2.54 -25.73
N SER A 343 -4.22 -1.29 -26.07
CA SER A 343 -3.74 -0.64 -27.31
C SER A 343 -2.26 -0.25 -27.31
N ALA A 344 -1.57 -0.25 -26.16
CA ALA A 344 -0.16 0.09 -26.10
C ALA A 344 0.56 -0.47 -24.86
N ALA A 345 1.52 -1.35 -25.10
CA ALA A 345 2.33 -2.03 -24.08
C ALA A 345 3.02 -1.10 -23.07
N GLY A 346 3.37 0.11 -23.52
CA GLY A 346 4.03 1.10 -22.71
C GLY A 346 3.08 2.05 -22.00
N ARG A 347 1.77 2.04 -22.25
CA ARG A 347 0.86 3.01 -21.61
C ARG A 347 0.35 2.51 -20.28
N TYR A 348 -0.07 3.44 -19.44
CA TYR A 348 -0.73 3.13 -18.18
C TYR A 348 -1.80 4.17 -17.84
N LEU A 349 -2.83 3.70 -17.13
CA LEU A 349 -3.76 4.51 -16.38
C LEU A 349 -3.61 4.13 -14.91
N MET A 350 -3.56 5.12 -14.02
CA MET A 350 -3.27 4.90 -12.61
C MET A 350 -4.16 5.76 -11.72
N TRP A 351 -4.62 5.18 -10.63
CA TRP A 351 -5.41 5.83 -9.59
C TRP A 351 -4.63 5.79 -8.28
N GLU A 352 -4.44 6.95 -7.65
CA GLU A 352 -3.84 7.09 -6.34
C GLU A 352 -4.87 7.67 -5.37
N THR A 353 -5.34 6.86 -4.42
CA THR A 353 -6.16 7.34 -3.32
C THR A 353 -5.25 7.62 -2.14
N LYS A 354 -5.27 8.86 -1.65
CA LYS A 354 -4.54 9.24 -0.44
C LYS A 354 -5.52 9.54 0.67
N SER A 355 -5.38 8.80 1.76
CA SER A 355 -6.06 9.06 3.01
C SER A 355 -5.54 10.38 3.59
N SER A 356 -6.45 11.26 4.00
CA SER A 356 -6.08 12.48 4.72
C SER A 356 -5.79 12.11 6.17
N ASP A 357 -4.50 12.05 6.51
CA ASP A 357 -4.01 11.84 7.87
C ASP A 357 -3.95 13.14 8.71
#